data_AF-A0A831K0F5-F1
#
_entry.id   AF-A0A831K0F5-F1
#
_cell.length_a   1.000
_cell.length_b   1.000
_cell.length_c   1.000
_cell.angle_alpha   90.00
_cell.angle_beta   90.00
_cell.angle_gamma   90.00
#
_symmetry.space_group_name_H-M   'P 1'
#
loop_
_entity.id
_entity.type
_entity.pdbx_description
1 polymer ?
#
loop_
_entity_poly.entity_id
_entity_poly.type
_entity_poly.pdbx_seq_one_letter_code
_entity_poly.pdbx_strand_id
1 'polypeptide(L)'
;MSRFINSVFILRNLIGFAAATLTACFIAYSILYWTLSRNLGESYRGAFYLMKTLREGAGPVVWFAVTLYGIVISIFILAIALFATHKVAGPLYRLEMVLGLAMRGELPESVHFRTRDQMVPLAESIGGLISVLRRKEIVLMEMAEEIRSARDELDGKINAKDPGWVDLAAGVKEMLLSLSVAARSGRGEIIDGR
;
A
#
# COMPACT_ATOMS: atom_id res chain seq x y z
N MET A 1 14.08 -0.02 5.13
CA MET A 1 12.75 -0.66 5.34
C MET A 1 11.57 0.32 5.16
N SER A 2 11.70 1.46 4.46
CA SER A 2 10.68 2.54 4.47
C SER A 2 10.16 3.01 3.09
N ARG A 3 10.29 2.20 2.03
CA ARG A 3 9.94 2.61 0.64
C ARG A 3 8.49 2.34 0.20
N PHE A 4 7.58 2.00 1.12
CA PHE A 4 6.22 1.59 0.75
C PHE A 4 5.19 2.74 0.65
N ILE A 5 5.49 3.92 1.23
CA ILE A 5 4.59 5.07 1.18
C ILE A 5 5.30 6.22 0.46
N ASN A 6 4.62 6.82 -0.51
CA ASN A 6 5.18 7.88 -1.33
C ASN A 6 5.41 9.14 -0.47
N SER A 7 6.67 9.48 -0.20
CA SER A 7 7.06 10.58 0.70
C SER A 7 6.47 11.94 0.30
N VAL A 8 6.19 12.13 -0.99
CA VAL A 8 5.55 13.36 -1.52
C VAL A 8 4.13 13.54 -0.99
N PHE A 9 3.40 12.45 -0.74
CA PHE A 9 2.06 12.51 -0.18
C PHE A 9 2.07 12.79 1.32
N ILE A 10 2.93 12.11 2.07
CA ILE A 10 3.12 12.41 3.50
C ILE A 10 3.49 13.89 3.62
N LEU A 11 4.45 14.36 2.82
CA LEU A 11 4.90 15.74 2.84
C LEU A 11 3.79 16.73 2.46
N ARG A 12 3.01 16.47 1.41
CA ARG A 12 1.90 17.34 1.01
C ARG A 12 0.81 17.43 2.09
N ASN A 13 0.40 16.30 2.68
CA ASN A 13 -0.60 16.32 3.75
C ASN A 13 -0.05 16.94 5.04
N LEU A 14 1.24 16.71 5.33
CA LEU A 14 1.92 17.30 6.49
C LEU A 14 2.04 18.82 6.36
N ILE A 15 2.41 19.33 5.18
CA ILE A 15 2.44 20.78 4.90
C ILE A 15 1.03 21.37 5.03
N GLY A 16 0.00 20.69 4.50
CA GLY A 16 -1.39 21.11 4.67
C GLY A 16 -1.82 21.17 6.13
N PHE A 17 -1.45 20.17 6.94
CA PHE A 17 -1.73 20.15 8.37
C PHE A 17 -1.00 21.26 9.13
N ALA A 18 0.28 21.47 8.82
CA ALA A 18 1.09 22.54 9.42
C ALA A 18 0.50 23.92 9.09
N ALA A 19 0.13 24.17 7.83
CA ALA A 19 -0.50 25.41 7.41
C ALA A 19 -1.86 25.64 8.09
N ALA A 20 -2.70 24.62 8.20
CA ALA A 20 -3.99 24.71 8.90
C ALA A 20 -3.80 25.01 10.40
N THR A 21 -2.83 24.35 11.05
CA THR A 21 -2.50 24.58 12.46
C THR A 21 -1.99 26.01 12.69
N LEU A 22 -1.10 26.50 11.82
CA LEU A 22 -0.62 27.89 11.88
C LEU A 22 -1.77 28.89 11.71
N THR A 23 -2.68 28.61 10.79
CA THR A 23 -3.86 29.46 10.55
C THR A 23 -4.78 29.48 11.77
N ALA A 24 -5.04 28.32 12.39
CA ALA A 24 -5.83 28.22 13.61
C ALA A 24 -5.15 28.95 14.80
N CYS A 25 -3.83 28.83 14.94
CA CYS A 25 -3.06 29.59 15.93
C CYS A 25 -3.16 31.10 15.70
N PHE A 26 -3.05 31.55 14.45
CA PHE A 26 -3.14 32.96 14.09
C PHE A 26 -4.53 33.54 14.40
N ILE A 27 -5.59 32.79 14.11
CA ILE A 27 -6.98 33.17 14.44
C ILE A 27 -7.16 33.25 15.96
N ALA A 28 -6.73 32.23 16.71
CA ALA A 28 -6.84 32.21 18.17
C ALA A 28 -6.06 33.38 18.81
N TYR A 29 -4.84 33.64 18.34
CA TYR A 29 -4.03 34.79 18.75
C TYR A 29 -4.73 36.12 18.44
N SER A 30 -5.29 36.27 17.23
CA SER A 30 -5.99 37.49 16.82
C SER A 30 -7.22 37.76 17.68
N ILE A 31 -8.02 36.74 18.00
CA ILE A 31 -9.18 36.85 18.89
C ILE A 31 -8.74 37.25 20.30
N LEU A 32 -7.69 36.61 20.81
CA LEU A 32 -7.13 36.92 22.12
C LEU A 32 -6.63 38.37 22.16
N TYR A 33 -5.83 38.78 21.17
CA TYR A 33 -5.29 40.13 21.05
C TYR A 33 -6.41 41.18 20.95
N TRP A 34 -7.42 40.95 20.11
CA TRP A 34 -8.56 41.86 19.98
C TRP A 34 -9.38 41.97 21.27
N THR A 35 -9.55 40.86 21.99
CA THR A 35 -10.25 40.85 23.28
C THR A 35 -9.45 41.60 24.35
N LEU A 36 -8.12 41.42 24.38
CA LEU A 36 -7.23 42.05 25.36
C LEU A 36 -6.96 43.53 25.06
N SER A 37 -6.94 43.92 23.77
CA SER A 37 -6.68 45.29 23.33
C SER A 37 -7.90 46.21 23.44
N ARG A 38 -9.11 45.66 23.65
CA ARG A 38 -10.37 46.43 23.63
C ARG A 38 -10.59 47.41 24.79
N ASN A 39 -9.71 47.54 25.79
CA ASN A 39 -9.77 48.60 26.81
C ASN A 39 -8.47 48.74 27.62
N LEU A 40 -7.38 49.22 27.01
CA LEU A 40 -6.24 49.76 27.76
C LEU A 40 -6.48 51.27 27.99
N GLY A 41 -7.34 51.59 28.96
CA GLY A 41 -7.67 52.98 29.29
C GLY A 41 -6.45 53.78 29.73
N GLU A 42 -6.32 55.02 29.28
CA GLU A 42 -5.19 55.95 29.47
C GLU A 42 -4.90 56.38 30.93
N SER A 43 -5.44 55.68 31.94
CA SER A 43 -5.34 56.13 33.34
C SER A 43 -4.92 55.02 34.29
N TYR A 44 -3.94 55.33 35.15
CA TYR A 44 -3.32 54.42 36.14
C TYR A 44 -4.33 53.73 37.10
N ARG A 45 -5.49 54.36 37.36
CA ARG A 45 -6.59 53.76 38.14
C ARG A 45 -7.35 52.66 37.37
N GLY A 46 -7.41 52.76 36.04
CA GLY A 46 -7.94 51.72 35.17
C GLY A 46 -7.09 50.46 35.18
N ALA A 47 -5.76 50.57 35.31
CA ALA A 47 -4.84 49.43 35.34
C ALA A 47 -5.03 48.51 36.56
N PHE A 48 -5.38 49.06 37.73
CA PHE A 48 -5.66 48.26 38.94
C PHE A 48 -7.02 47.53 38.85
N TYR A 49 -8.06 48.17 38.31
CA TYR A 49 -9.32 47.50 38.02
C TYR A 49 -9.17 46.45 36.92
N LEU A 50 -8.33 46.74 35.90
CA LEU A 50 -7.97 45.81 34.84
C LEU A 50 -7.24 44.58 35.38
N MET A 51 -6.33 44.70 36.34
CA MET A 51 -5.71 43.52 36.97
C MET A 51 -6.74 42.59 37.62
N LYS A 52 -7.79 43.15 38.24
CA LYS A 52 -8.86 42.37 38.87
C LYS A 52 -9.81 41.77 37.84
N THR A 53 -10.21 42.53 36.81
CA THR A 53 -11.05 42.08 35.71
C THR A 53 -10.34 41.10 34.76
N LEU A 54 -9.03 41.23 34.54
CA LEU A 54 -8.24 40.24 33.82
C LEU A 54 -8.14 38.94 34.62
N ARG A 55 -7.95 39.01 35.94
CA ARG A 55 -7.89 37.81 36.79
C ARG A 55 -9.22 37.05 36.82
N GLU A 56 -10.36 37.74 36.82
CA GLU A 56 -11.69 37.13 36.86
C GLU A 56 -12.26 36.81 35.46
N GLY A 57 -11.89 37.57 34.43
CA GLY A 57 -12.44 37.48 33.06
C GLY A 57 -11.54 36.78 32.03
N ALA A 58 -10.22 36.68 32.25
CA ALA A 58 -9.33 36.01 31.28
C ALA A 58 -9.51 34.49 31.26
N GLY A 59 -9.89 33.89 32.40
CA GLY A 59 -10.10 32.43 32.49
C GLY A 59 -11.12 31.91 31.47
N PRO A 60 -12.37 32.43 31.45
CA PRO A 60 -13.38 32.03 30.49
C PRO A 60 -13.00 32.30 29.03
N VAL A 61 -12.33 33.43 28.75
CA VAL A 61 -11.90 33.81 27.40
C VAL A 61 -10.82 32.86 26.87
N VAL A 62 -9.81 32.57 27.68
CA VAL A 62 -8.74 31.62 27.32
C VAL A 62 -9.34 30.22 27.14
N TRP A 63 -10.24 29.80 28.02
CA TRP A 63 -10.91 28.50 27.90
C TRP A 63 -11.70 28.38 26.60
N PHE A 64 -12.47 29.41 26.24
CA PHE A 64 -13.21 29.44 24.98
C PHE A 64 -12.28 29.42 23.76
N ALA A 65 -11.21 30.21 23.78
CA ALA A 65 -10.23 30.26 22.68
C ALA A 65 -9.51 28.91 22.47
N VAL A 66 -9.11 28.25 23.57
CA VAL A 66 -8.46 26.93 23.52
C VAL A 66 -9.44 25.85 23.05
N THR A 67 -10.68 25.85 23.54
CA THR A 67 -11.70 24.90 23.10
C THR A 67 -12.03 25.09 21.62
N LEU A 68 -12.19 26.33 21.15
CA LEU A 68 -12.41 26.62 19.73
C LEU A 68 -11.25 26.14 18.86
N TYR A 69 -10.01 26.41 19.27
CA TYR A 69 -8.81 25.92 18.60
C TYR A 69 -8.76 24.39 18.54
N GLY A 70 -9.06 23.71 19.66
CA GLY A 70 -9.11 22.25 19.74
C GLY A 70 -10.15 21.63 18.80
N ILE A 71 -11.33 22.23 18.70
CA ILE A 71 -12.39 21.81 17.76
C ILE A 71 -11.91 21.94 16.32
N VAL A 72 -11.34 23.10 15.95
CA VAL A 72 -10.85 23.34 14.59
C VAL A 72 -9.79 22.30 14.23
N ILE A 73 -8.80 22.07 15.10
CA ILE A 73 -7.76 21.07 14.85
C ILE A 73 -8.33 19.66 14.75
N SER A 74 -9.25 19.26 15.63
CA SER A 74 -9.90 17.95 15.53
C SER A 74 -10.59 17.75 14.19
N ILE A 75 -11.29 18.76 13.67
CA ILE A 75 -11.94 18.69 12.36
C ILE A 75 -10.89 18.51 11.25
N PHE A 76 -9.79 19.23 11.30
CA PHE A 76 -8.70 19.07 10.32
C PHE A 76 -8.05 17.69 10.39
N ILE A 77 -7.78 17.19 11.60
CA ILE A 77 -7.23 15.84 11.81
C ILE A 77 -8.20 14.79 11.23
N LEU A 78 -9.49 14.90 11.55
CA LEU A 78 -10.51 13.99 11.05
C LEU A 78 -10.60 14.02 9.52
N ALA A 79 -10.59 15.21 8.92
CA ALA A 79 -10.62 15.38 7.48
C ALA A 79 -9.41 14.69 6.82
N ILE A 80 -8.19 14.96 7.31
CA ILE A 80 -6.97 14.35 6.79
C ILE A 80 -7.01 12.83 6.94
N ALA A 81 -7.46 12.32 8.09
CA ALA A 81 -7.60 10.89 8.33
C ALA A 81 -8.58 10.24 7.34
N LEU A 82 -9.75 10.84 7.12
CA LEU A 82 -10.73 10.34 6.15
C LEU A 82 -10.19 10.36 4.72
N PHE A 83 -9.53 11.45 4.30
CA PHE A 83 -8.94 11.55 2.97
C PHE A 83 -7.78 10.57 2.77
N ALA A 84 -6.97 10.33 3.80
CA ALA A 84 -5.91 9.34 3.77
C ALA A 84 -6.50 7.93 3.63
N THR A 85 -7.51 7.59 4.44
CA THR A 85 -8.17 6.28 4.40
C THR A 85 -8.81 6.01 3.04
N HIS A 86 -9.58 6.95 2.49
CA HIS A 86 -10.20 6.75 1.18
C HIS A 86 -9.19 6.57 0.03
N LYS A 87 -8.06 7.27 0.07
CA LYS A 87 -7.00 7.12 -0.94
C LYS A 87 -6.24 5.81 -0.85
N VAL A 88 -6.21 5.18 0.33
CA VAL A 88 -5.52 3.91 0.57
C VAL A 88 -6.47 2.71 0.35
N ALA A 89 -7.74 2.83 0.75
CA ALA A 89 -8.71 1.74 0.68
C ALA A 89 -8.97 1.25 -0.76
N GLY A 90 -9.06 2.16 -1.73
CA GLY A 90 -9.33 1.80 -3.13
C GLY A 90 -8.25 0.91 -3.76
N PRO A 91 -6.96 1.31 -3.72
CA PRO A 91 -5.86 0.47 -4.19
C PRO A 91 -5.73 -0.84 -3.42
N LEU A 92 -5.96 -0.83 -2.10
CA LEU A 92 -5.87 -2.02 -1.25
C LEU A 92 -6.94 -3.05 -1.60
N TYR A 93 -8.17 -2.61 -1.83
CA TYR A 93 -9.26 -3.50 -2.27
C TYR A 93 -8.97 -4.14 -3.64
N ARG A 94 -8.39 -3.37 -4.57
CA ARG A 94 -7.95 -3.92 -5.87
C ARG A 94 -6.84 -4.95 -5.70
N LEU A 95 -5.89 -4.74 -4.79
CA LEU A 95 -4.85 -5.72 -4.47
C LEU A 95 -5.45 -7.02 -3.90
N GLU A 96 -6.38 -6.91 -2.96
CA GLU A 96 -7.09 -8.06 -2.40
C GLU A 96 -7.81 -8.85 -3.49
N MET A 97 -8.50 -8.18 -4.41
CA MET A 97 -9.19 -8.83 -5.53
C MET A 97 -8.23 -9.59 -6.45
N VAL A 98 -7.11 -8.96 -6.83
CA VAL A 98 -6.09 -9.57 -7.68
C VAL A 98 -5.45 -10.79 -7.00
N LEU A 99 -5.14 -10.70 -5.70
CA LEU A 99 -4.64 -11.83 -4.93
C LEU A 99 -5.70 -12.93 -4.80
N GLY A 100 -6.97 -12.57 -4.63
CA GLY A 100 -8.09 -13.51 -4.63
C GLY A 100 -8.24 -14.28 -5.94
N LEU A 101 -8.03 -13.63 -7.08
CA LEU A 101 -7.99 -14.29 -8.39
C LEU A 101 -6.78 -15.24 -8.49
N ALA A 102 -5.60 -14.77 -8.10
CA ALA A 102 -4.38 -15.59 -8.11
C ALA A 102 -4.50 -16.83 -7.22
N MET A 103 -5.15 -16.72 -6.05
CA MET A 103 -5.43 -17.88 -5.17
C MET A 103 -6.39 -18.90 -5.79
N ARG A 104 -7.24 -18.48 -6.74
CA ARG A 104 -8.13 -19.37 -7.50
C ARG A 104 -7.46 -20.01 -8.72
N GLY A 105 -6.19 -19.70 -8.99
CA GLY A 105 -5.48 -20.14 -10.19
C GLY A 105 -5.77 -19.28 -11.42
N GLU A 106 -6.59 -18.23 -11.29
CA GLU A 106 -6.83 -17.27 -12.36
C GLU A 106 -5.76 -16.19 -12.29
N LEU A 107 -4.71 -16.29 -13.12
CA LEU A 107 -3.63 -15.31 -13.18
C LEU A 107 -3.97 -14.23 -14.22
N PRO A 108 -4.46 -13.03 -13.83
CA PRO A 108 -4.90 -11.99 -14.76
C PRO A 108 -3.75 -11.41 -15.58
N GLU A 109 -3.98 -11.18 -16.88
CA GLU A 109 -2.94 -10.87 -17.86
C GLU A 109 -2.07 -9.65 -17.50
N SER A 110 -2.70 -8.63 -16.92
CA SER A 110 -2.05 -7.41 -16.49
C SER A 110 -2.62 -6.92 -15.17
N VAL A 111 -1.73 -6.71 -14.20
CA VAL A 111 -2.05 -6.06 -12.92
C VAL A 111 -1.51 -4.64 -13.01
N HIS A 112 -2.24 -3.75 -13.68
CA HIS A 112 -1.87 -2.34 -13.79
C HIS A 112 -2.65 -1.52 -12.77
N PHE A 113 -1.93 -0.99 -11.78
CA PHE A 113 -2.45 0.02 -10.88
C PHE A 113 -2.26 1.42 -11.46
N ARG A 114 -3.15 2.36 -11.15
CA ARG A 114 -3.03 3.74 -11.62
C ARG A 114 -1.74 4.37 -11.07
N THR A 115 -0.99 5.06 -11.94
CA THR A 115 0.28 5.76 -11.63
C THR A 115 0.20 6.76 -10.46
N ARG A 116 -1.01 7.20 -10.08
CA ARG A 116 -1.24 8.14 -8.96
C ARG A 116 -1.53 7.47 -7.62
N ASP A 117 -1.61 6.15 -7.55
CA ASP A 117 -1.89 5.43 -6.31
C ASP A 117 -0.64 5.37 -5.41
N GLN A 118 -0.83 5.47 -4.09
CA GLN A 118 0.26 5.49 -3.10
C GLN A 118 1.08 4.18 -3.07
N MET A 119 0.45 3.08 -3.49
CA MET A 119 0.94 1.71 -3.35
C MET A 119 1.54 1.15 -4.64
N VAL A 120 1.92 2.00 -5.60
CA VAL A 120 2.54 1.58 -6.87
C VAL A 120 3.72 0.61 -6.66
N PRO A 121 4.66 0.82 -5.72
CA PRO A 121 5.75 -0.15 -5.51
C PRO A 121 5.27 -1.54 -5.05
N LEU A 122 4.23 -1.59 -4.22
CA LEU A 122 3.63 -2.84 -3.75
C LEU A 122 2.88 -3.54 -4.87
N ALA A 123 2.13 -2.76 -5.66
CA ALA A 123 1.45 -3.20 -6.87
C ALA A 123 2.41 -3.78 -7.91
N GLU A 124 3.53 -3.13 -8.18
CA GLU A 124 4.57 -3.62 -9.09
C GLU A 124 5.19 -4.93 -8.57
N SER A 125 5.47 -5.00 -7.27
CA SER A 125 5.99 -6.23 -6.65
C SER A 125 5.02 -7.41 -6.80
N ILE A 126 3.73 -7.18 -6.61
CA ILE A 126 2.68 -8.20 -6.78
C ILE A 126 2.47 -8.55 -8.26
N GLY A 127 2.52 -7.57 -9.16
CA GLY A 127 2.51 -7.81 -10.61
C GLY A 127 3.69 -8.66 -11.05
N GLY A 128 4.88 -8.40 -10.51
CA GLY A 128 6.08 -9.21 -10.70
C GLY A 128 5.87 -10.65 -10.24
N LEU A 129 5.34 -10.85 -9.02
CA LEU A 129 5.01 -12.17 -8.49
C LEU A 129 4.03 -12.95 -9.39
N ILE A 130 2.95 -12.31 -9.83
CA ILE A 130 1.95 -12.93 -10.72
C ILE A 130 2.57 -13.32 -12.06
N SER A 131 3.46 -12.48 -12.60
CA SER A 131 4.17 -12.80 -13.85
C SER A 131 5.07 -14.04 -13.72
N VAL A 132 5.72 -14.20 -12.56
CA VAL A 132 6.56 -15.38 -12.27
C VAL A 132 5.69 -16.62 -12.12
N LEU A 133 4.56 -16.51 -11.42
CA LEU A 133 3.61 -17.61 -11.27
C LEU A 133 3.09 -18.09 -12.63
N ARG A 134 2.74 -17.17 -13.53
CA ARG A 134 2.27 -17.53 -14.88
C ARG A 134 3.34 -18.25 -15.67
N ARG A 135 4.59 -17.77 -15.67
CA ARG A 135 5.68 -18.46 -16.37
C ARG A 135 5.86 -19.88 -15.87
N LYS A 136 5.74 -20.09 -14.55
CA LYS A 136 5.80 -21.44 -13.97
C LYS A 136 4.61 -22.30 -14.39
N GLU A 137 3.41 -21.74 -14.44
CA GLU A 137 2.22 -22.46 -14.90
C GLU A 137 2.36 -22.93 -16.35
N ILE A 138 2.83 -22.08 -17.26
CA ILE A 138 3.07 -22.44 -18.67
C ILE A 138 4.07 -23.60 -18.78
N VAL A 139 5.21 -23.50 -18.08
CA VAL A 139 6.23 -24.58 -18.07
C VAL A 139 5.64 -25.88 -17.52
N LEU A 140 4.82 -25.82 -16.47
CA LEU A 140 4.17 -27.02 -15.94
C LEU A 140 3.16 -27.63 -16.91
N MET A 141 2.42 -26.81 -17.67
CA MET A 141 1.49 -27.29 -18.70
C MET A 141 2.24 -27.94 -19.87
N GLU A 142 3.33 -27.34 -20.35
CA GLU A 142 4.18 -27.92 -21.41
C GLU A 142 4.74 -29.28 -20.97
N MET A 143 5.27 -29.37 -19.75
CA MET A 143 5.77 -30.62 -19.18
C MET A 143 4.67 -31.68 -19.04
N ALA A 144 3.46 -31.28 -18.63
CA ALA A 144 2.34 -32.19 -18.48
C ALA A 144 1.88 -32.77 -19.82
N GLU A 145 1.90 -31.94 -20.88
CA GLU A 145 1.56 -32.38 -22.23
C GLU A 145 2.63 -33.33 -22.80
N GLU A 146 3.91 -33.05 -22.57
CA GLU A 146 5.01 -33.92 -22.99
C GLU A 146 4.89 -35.30 -22.33
N ILE A 147 4.64 -35.35 -21.02
CA ILE A 147 4.39 -36.61 -20.28
C ILE A 147 3.16 -37.33 -20.84
N ARG A 148 2.09 -36.60 -21.15
CA ARG A 148 0.86 -37.20 -21.69
C ARG A 148 1.10 -37.81 -23.07
N SER A 149 1.84 -37.13 -23.94
CA SER A 149 2.20 -37.64 -25.27
C SER A 149 3.08 -38.89 -25.20
N ALA A 150 4.08 -38.91 -24.30
CA ALA A 150 4.95 -40.06 -24.09
C ALA A 150 4.17 -41.26 -23.53
N ARG A 151 3.18 -41.01 -22.67
CA ARG A 151 2.26 -42.03 -22.18
C ARG A 151 1.41 -42.62 -23.31
N ASP A 152 0.82 -41.78 -24.15
CA ASP A 152 -0.04 -42.25 -25.24
C ASP A 152 0.75 -43.05 -26.29
N GLU A 153 2.01 -42.66 -26.56
CA GLU A 153 2.92 -43.45 -27.41
C GLU A 153 3.26 -44.81 -26.77
N LEU A 154 3.50 -44.83 -25.45
CA LEU A 154 3.71 -46.06 -24.69
C LEU A 154 2.46 -46.94 -24.78
N ASP A 155 1.27 -46.44 -24.46
CA ASP A 155 0.03 -47.23 -24.51
C ASP A 155 -0.24 -47.78 -25.94
N GLY A 156 0.08 -46.99 -26.98
CA GLY A 156 -0.06 -47.37 -28.38
C GLY A 156 0.83 -48.55 -28.79
N LYS A 157 2.12 -48.52 -28.43
CA LYS A 157 3.00 -49.65 -28.72
C LYS A 157 2.51 -50.91 -27.94
N ILE A 158 1.87 -50.81 -26.74
CA ILE A 158 1.67 -51.93 -25.76
C ILE A 158 0.59 -52.82 -26.34
N ASN A 159 -0.44 -52.15 -26.86
CA ASN A 159 -1.46 -52.77 -27.67
C ASN A 159 -0.90 -53.45 -28.93
N ALA A 160 0.16 -52.91 -29.54
CA ALA A 160 0.81 -53.51 -30.69
C ALA A 160 1.72 -54.72 -30.36
N LYS A 161 1.93 -55.06 -29.07
CA LYS A 161 2.87 -56.12 -28.62
C LYS A 161 4.29 -55.99 -29.18
N ASP A 162 4.67 -54.78 -29.60
CA ASP A 162 5.99 -54.47 -30.15
C ASP A 162 7.02 -54.39 -29.00
N PRO A 163 8.16 -55.10 -29.01
CA PRO A 163 9.18 -55.03 -27.96
C PRO A 163 9.86 -53.66 -27.76
N GLY A 164 9.56 -52.64 -28.58
CA GLY A 164 10.16 -51.29 -28.56
C GLY A 164 9.99 -50.45 -27.27
N TRP A 165 9.46 -51.04 -26.19
CA TRP A 165 9.37 -50.46 -24.83
C TRP A 165 10.67 -49.96 -24.26
N VAL A 166 11.75 -50.67 -24.57
CA VAL A 166 13.05 -50.50 -23.92
C VAL A 166 13.68 -49.17 -24.34
N ASP A 167 13.55 -48.81 -25.61
CA ASP A 167 14.04 -47.54 -26.14
C ASP A 167 13.20 -46.36 -25.62
N LEU A 168 11.89 -46.55 -25.47
CA LEU A 168 11.01 -45.51 -24.93
C LEU A 168 11.24 -45.27 -23.44
N ALA A 169 11.50 -46.34 -22.67
CA ALA A 169 11.88 -46.25 -21.26
C ALA A 169 13.20 -45.50 -21.06
N ALA A 170 14.16 -45.65 -21.99
CA ALA A 170 15.40 -44.88 -21.99
C ALA A 170 15.14 -43.38 -22.27
N GLY A 171 14.26 -43.06 -23.24
CA GLY A 171 13.85 -41.69 -23.54
C GLY A 171 13.15 -41.00 -22.36
N VAL A 172 12.20 -41.68 -21.71
CA VAL A 172 11.51 -41.15 -20.51
C VAL A 172 12.49 -40.92 -19.35
N LYS A 173 13.50 -41.79 -19.21
CA LYS A 173 14.54 -41.64 -18.19
C LYS A 173 15.42 -40.41 -18.44
N GLU A 174 15.81 -40.14 -19.70
CA GLU A 174 16.52 -38.90 -20.05
C GLU A 174 15.66 -37.66 -19.82
N MET A 175 14.36 -37.73 -20.14
CA MET A 175 13.42 -36.63 -19.89
C MET A 175 13.27 -36.34 -18.39
N LEU A 176 13.16 -37.37 -17.54
CA LEU A 176 13.14 -37.20 -16.08
C LEU A 176 14.46 -36.61 -15.55
N LEU A 177 15.59 -36.95 -16.17
CA LEU A 177 16.89 -36.36 -15.83
C LEU A 177 16.98 -34.89 -16.22
N SER A 178 16.54 -34.50 -17.43
CA SER A 178 16.52 -33.12 -17.87
C SER A 178 15.59 -32.26 -17.01
N LEU A 179 14.44 -32.80 -16.59
CA LEU A 179 13.52 -32.18 -15.63
C LEU A 179 14.15 -31.96 -14.25
N SER A 180 14.90 -32.95 -13.75
CA SER A 180 15.61 -32.81 -12.47
C SER A 180 16.67 -31.70 -12.50
N VAL A 181 17.30 -31.50 -13.67
CA VAL A 181 18.30 -30.46 -13.91
C VAL A 181 17.64 -29.09 -14.05
N ALA A 182 16.56 -28.98 -14.83
CA ALA A 182 15.78 -27.75 -14.98
C ALA A 182 15.19 -27.28 -13.63
N ALA A 183 14.68 -28.20 -12.81
CA ALA A 183 14.18 -27.92 -11.46
C ALA A 183 15.27 -27.50 -10.46
N ARG A 184 16.55 -27.82 -10.73
CA ARG A 184 17.71 -27.31 -9.97
C ARG A 184 18.18 -25.96 -10.48
N SER A 185 18.20 -25.74 -11.80
CA SER A 185 18.62 -24.48 -12.42
C SER A 185 17.69 -23.32 -12.06
N GLY A 186 16.37 -23.51 -12.13
CA GLY A 186 15.38 -22.50 -11.70
C GLY A 186 15.39 -22.17 -10.20
N ARG A 187 16.15 -22.92 -9.39
CA ARG A 187 16.38 -22.66 -7.96
C ARG A 187 17.59 -21.76 -7.73
N GLY A 188 18.53 -21.68 -8.69
CA GLY A 188 19.75 -20.87 -8.62
C GLY A 188 19.52 -19.38 -8.92
N GLU A 189 18.69 -19.06 -9.92
CA GLU A 189 18.37 -17.66 -10.26
C GLU A 189 17.62 -16.90 -9.15
N ILE A 190 16.94 -17.62 -8.25
CA ILE A 190 16.23 -17.00 -7.11
C ILE A 190 17.20 -16.59 -5.99
N ILE A 191 18.41 -17.16 -5.95
CA ILE A 191 19.40 -16.91 -4.89
C ILE A 191 20.40 -15.81 -5.30
N ASP A 192 20.67 -15.64 -6.60
CA ASP A 192 21.70 -14.72 -7.13
C ASP A 192 21.15 -13.34 -7.56
N GLY A 193 19.84 -13.10 -7.43
CA GLY A 193 19.18 -11.83 -7.77
C GLY A 193 19.08 -10.81 -6.63
N ARG A 194 20.02 -10.82 -5.67
CA ARG A 194 20.10 -9.85 -4.55
C ARG A 194 21.21 -8.84 -4.74
#